data_AF-A0A4P7P203-F1
#
_entry.id   AF-A0A4P7P203-F1
#
_cell.length_a   1.000
_cell.length_b   1.000
_cell.length_c   1.000
_cell.angle_alpha   90.00
_cell.angle_beta   90.00
_cell.angle_gamma   90.00
#
_symmetry.space_group_name_H-M   'P 1'
#
loop_
_entity.id
_entity.type
_entity.pdbx_description
1 polymer ?
#
loop_
_entity_poly.entity_id
_entity_poly.type
_entity_poly.pdbx_seq_one_letter_code
_entity_poly.pdbx_strand_id
1 'polypeptide(L)' 'MPYKSRSALPEAVKSHLPKHAQDIYLAAFNHAWEEYKNPEDRRGDESREEVAHKVAWAAVKQKYQKSGDDWVEK' A
#
# COMPACT_ATOMS: atom_id res chain seq x y z
N MET A 1 7.59 8.74 -3.46
CA MET A 1 7.98 9.32 -2.14
C MET A 1 7.26 8.53 -1.05
N PRO A 2 7.81 8.31 0.15
CA PRO A 2 7.07 7.67 1.24
C PRO A 2 5.92 8.58 1.69
N TYR A 3 4.81 7.98 2.12
CA TYR A 3 3.65 8.71 2.59
C TYR A 3 3.86 9.17 4.03
N LYS A 4 3.68 10.48 4.29
CA LYS A 4 3.84 11.06 5.62
C LYS A 4 2.64 10.81 6.53
N SER A 5 1.45 10.63 5.96
CA SER A 5 0.19 10.49 6.69
C SER A 5 -0.89 9.89 5.80
N ARG A 6 -1.96 9.37 6.42
CA ARG A 6 -3.11 8.79 5.72
C ARG A 6 -3.73 9.74 4.69
N SER A 7 -3.68 11.04 4.94
CA SER A 7 -4.20 12.07 4.03
C SER A 7 -3.43 12.15 2.70
N ALA A 8 -2.15 11.74 2.70
CA ALA A 8 -1.31 11.72 1.51
C ALA A 8 -1.54 10.47 0.64
N LEU A 9 -2.31 9.48 1.12
CA LEU A 9 -2.65 8.30 0.35
C LEU A 9 -3.51 8.64 -0.87
N PRO A 10 -3.51 7.79 -1.91
CA PRO A 10 -4.38 7.96 -3.07
C PRO A 10 -5.86 8.02 -2.68
N GLU A 11 -6.67 8.81 -3.40
CA GLU A 11 -8.10 8.94 -3.09
C GLU A 11 -8.84 7.60 -3.12
N ALA A 12 -8.51 6.73 -4.08
CA ALA A 12 -9.08 5.38 -4.13
C ALA A 12 -8.84 4.58 -2.83
N VAL A 13 -7.72 4.82 -2.15
CA VAL A 13 -7.42 4.20 -0.85
C VAL A 13 -8.21 4.90 0.24
N LYS A 14 -8.21 6.23 0.28
CA LYS A 14 -8.89 7.00 1.34
C LYS A 14 -10.42 6.83 1.34
N SER A 15 -11.02 6.72 0.16
CA SER A 15 -12.49 6.67 0.01
C SER A 15 -13.05 5.26 0.21
N HIS A 16 -12.29 4.21 -0.10
CA HIS A 16 -12.78 2.82 -0.05
C HIS A 16 -12.23 2.00 1.12
N LEU A 17 -11.13 2.42 1.75
CA LEU A 17 -10.52 1.68 2.85
C LEU A 17 -10.89 2.31 4.21
N PRO A 18 -11.27 1.48 5.20
CA PRO A 18 -11.42 1.95 6.57
C PRO A 18 -10.09 2.46 7.14
N LYS A 19 -10.14 3.32 8.17
CA LYS A 19 -8.96 3.98 8.74
C LYS A 19 -7.82 3.02 9.09
N HIS A 20 -8.13 1.87 9.67
CA HIS A 20 -7.13 0.87 10.04
C HIS A 20 -6.44 0.24 8.82
N ALA A 21 -7.19 -0.01 7.74
CA ALA A 21 -6.63 -0.48 6.48
C ALA A 21 -5.74 0.58 5.81
N GLN A 22 -6.07 1.86 5.95
CA GLN A 22 -5.21 2.97 5.50
C GLN A 22 -3.87 3.02 6.27
N ASP A 23 -3.89 2.76 7.59
CA ASP A 23 -2.65 2.65 8.39
C ASP A 23 -1.77 1.49 7.93
N ILE A 24 -2.37 0.32 7.67
CA ILE A 24 -1.65 -0.86 7.14
C ILE A 24 -1.03 -0.52 5.78
N TYR A 25 -1.80 0.11 4.90
CA TYR A 25 -1.31 0.53 3.59
C TYR A 25 -0.11 1.48 3.71
N LEU A 26 -0.24 2.51 4.55
CA LEU A 26 0.82 3.49 4.80
C LEU A 26 2.10 2.82 5.31
N ALA A 27 1.98 1.98 6.34
CA ALA A 27 3.11 1.30 6.96
C ALA A 27 3.80 0.35 5.98
N ALA A 28 3.01 -0.47 5.26
CA ALA A 28 3.53 -1.41 4.27
C ALA A 28 4.17 -0.71 3.08
N PHE A 29 3.59 0.41 2.60
CA PHE A 29 4.18 1.21 1.53
C PHE A 29 5.52 1.80 1.96
N ASN A 30 5.58 2.42 3.15
CA ASN A 30 6.82 3.03 3.64
C ASN A 30 7.91 1.99 3.89
N HIS A 31 7.55 0.82 4.42
CA HIS A 31 8.46 -0.31 4.57
C HIS A 31 8.98 -0.79 3.22
N ALA A 32 8.09 -1.07 2.27
CA ALA A 32 8.47 -1.51 0.93
C ALA A 32 9.28 -0.44 0.18
N TRP A 33 8.96 0.84 0.38
CA TRP A 33 9.74 1.93 -0.16
C TRP A 33 11.18 1.80 0.33
N GLU A 34 11.43 1.72 1.64
CA GLU A 34 12.79 1.56 2.18
C GLU A 34 13.48 0.27 1.74
N GLU A 35 12.77 -0.86 1.70
CA GLU A 35 13.29 -2.15 1.25
C GLU A 35 13.77 -2.09 -0.21
N TYR A 36 12.95 -1.56 -1.13
CA TYR A 36 13.23 -1.52 -2.57
C TYR A 36 13.98 -0.26 -3.00
N LYS A 37 14.80 0.32 -2.10
CA LYS A 37 15.59 1.51 -2.38
C LYS A 37 16.55 1.28 -3.53
N ASN A 38 17.27 0.16 -3.53
CA ASN A 38 18.19 -0.16 -4.62
C ASN A 38 17.42 -0.82 -5.77
N PRO A 39 17.77 -0.48 -7.02
CA PRO A 39 17.14 -1.11 -8.19
C PRO A 39 17.46 -2.61 -8.30
N GLU A 40 18.59 -3.05 -7.76
CA GLU A 40 19.01 -4.47 -7.76
C GLU A 40 18.10 -5.36 -6.89
N ASP A 41 17.47 -4.77 -5.86
CA ASP A 41 16.49 -5.45 -5.01
C ASP A 41 15.11 -5.59 -5.69
N ARG A 42 14.90 -4.93 -6.84
CA ARG A 42 13.64 -4.95 -7.59
C ARG A 42 13.69 -5.99 -8.70
N ARG A 43 12.54 -6.62 -8.96
CA ARG A 43 12.40 -7.59 -10.04
C ARG A 43 12.11 -6.85 -11.36
N GLY A 44 13.08 -6.80 -12.27
CA GLY A 44 12.93 -6.19 -13.59
C GLY A 44 12.96 -4.66 -13.57
N ASP A 45 12.29 -4.04 -14.55
CA ASP A 45 12.24 -2.57 -14.74
C ASP A 45 11.17 -1.86 -13.90
N GLU A 46 10.59 -2.53 -12.90
CA GLU A 46 9.54 -1.94 -12.08
C GLU A 46 10.05 -0.76 -11.25
N SER A 47 9.29 0.33 -11.25
CA SER A 47 9.62 1.49 -10.43
C SER A 47 9.48 1.14 -8.95
N ARG A 48 10.35 1.70 -8.10
CA ARG A 48 10.27 1.58 -6.63
C ARG A 48 8.85 1.87 -6.11
N GLU A 49 8.19 2.85 -6.69
CA GLU A 49 6.83 3.23 -6.35
C GLU A 49 5.79 2.16 -6.69
N GLU A 50 5.89 1.55 -7.88
CA GLU A 50 4.99 0.48 -8.32
C GLU A 50 5.10 -0.74 -7.40
N VAL A 51 6.33 -1.14 -7.08
CA VAL A 51 6.57 -2.26 -6.15
C VAL A 51 6.01 -1.94 -4.77
N ALA A 52 6.27 -0.74 -4.24
CA ALA A 52 5.76 -0.33 -2.93
C ALA A 52 4.22 -0.31 -2.88
N HIS A 53 3.56 0.14 -3.96
CA HIS A 53 2.11 0.08 -4.07
C HIS A 53 1.57 -1.35 -4.08
N LYS A 54 2.22 -2.26 -4.81
CA LYS A 54 1.83 -3.69 -4.84
C LYS A 54 1.93 -4.33 -3.46
N VAL A 55 3.04 -4.09 -2.75
CA VAL A 55 3.25 -4.60 -1.38
C VAL A 55 2.22 -4.04 -0.42
N ALA A 56 1.94 -2.73 -0.48
CA ALA A 56 0.93 -2.09 0.35
C ALA A 56 -0.47 -2.68 0.13
N TRP A 57 -0.88 -2.88 -1.12
CA TRP A 57 -2.14 -3.53 -1.44
C TRP A 57 -2.19 -5.00 -1.00
N ALA A 58 -1.07 -5.73 -1.08
CA ALA A 58 -0.99 -7.10 -0.59
C ALA A 58 -1.17 -7.16 0.93
N ALA A 59 -0.56 -6.23 1.68
CA ALA A 59 -0.73 -6.12 3.13
C ALA A 59 -2.17 -5.81 3.52
N VAL A 60 -2.85 -4.92 2.79
CA VAL A 60 -4.29 -4.69 3.00
C VAL A 60 -5.09 -5.96 2.71
N LYS A 61 -4.85 -6.63 1.58
CA LYS A 61 -5.56 -7.87 1.18
C LYS A 61 -5.36 -9.05 2.15
N GLN A 62 -4.31 -9.02 2.97
CA GLN A 62 -4.08 -10.01 4.01
C GLN A 62 -5.09 -9.88 5.15
N LYS A 63 -5.46 -8.65 5.52
CA LYS A 63 -6.36 -8.34 6.65
C LYS A 63 -7.78 -7.97 6.23
N TYR A 64 -7.93 -7.47 5.01
CA TYR A 64 -9.19 -7.01 4.46
C TYR A 64 -9.46 -7.75 3.14
N GLN A 65 -10.73 -8.00 2.85
CA GLN A 65 -11.18 -8.44 1.54
C GLN A 65 -12.09 -7.39 0.91
N LYS A 66 -12.01 -7.28 -0.41
CA LYS A 66 -12.93 -6.43 -1.18
C LYS A 66 -14.30 -7.11 -1.24
N SER A 67 -15.34 -6.45 -0.75
CA SER A 67 -16.74 -6.88 -0.81
C SER A 67 -17.54 -5.80 -1.51
N GLY A 68 -17.85 -6.01 -2.79
CA GLY A 68 -18.43 -4.97 -3.64
C GLY A 68 -17.47 -3.80 -3.84
N ASP A 69 -17.91 -2.59 -3.51
CA ASP A 69 -17.12 -1.36 -3.59
C ASP A 69 -16.31 -1.07 -2.30
N ASP A 70 -16.56 -1.83 -1.23
CA ASP A 70 -15.99 -1.63 0.09
C ASP A 70 -14.92 -2.68 0.45
N TRP A 71 -14.08 -2.35 1.43
CA TRP A 71 -13.13 -3.27 2.04
C TRP A 71 -13.57 -3.66 3.44
N VAL A 72 -13.86 -4.94 3.64
CA VAL A 72 -14.27 -5.50 4.93
C VAL A 72 -13.13 -6.28 5.56
N GLU A 73 -13.01 -6.23 6.88
CA GLU A 73 -12.04 -7.07 7.60
C GLU A 73 -12.36 -8.55 7.35
N LYS A 74 -11.32 -9.35 7.15
CA LYS A 74 -11.45 -10.79 6.87
C LYS A 74 -11.91 -11.57 8.08
#